data_AF-A0A366JFL1-F1
#
_entry.id   AF-A0A366JFL1-F1
#
_cell.length_a   1.000
_cell.length_b   1.000
_cell.length_c   1.000
_cell.angle_alpha   90.00
_cell.angle_beta   90.00
_cell.angle_gamma   90.00
#
_symmetry.space_group_name_H-M   'P 1'
#
loop_
_entity.id
_entity.type
_entity.pdbx_description
1 polymer ?
#
loop_
_entity_poly.entity_id
_entity_poly.type
_entity_poly.pdbx_seq_one_letter_code
_entity_poly.pdbx_strand_id
1 'polypeptide(L)'
;MKTLLSALCVAIPAVLSSSLLTAEEATEAPVCEIKDITSFSYMENLPPNSDIDVGAIYKAKTDELIAFGKKNNLEDFQVISQDASFSPNCCGNYGSQVNMNYTVSYKPSYDAFNAFRKLAGMGAVSTYRVGMENCPIENK
;
A
#
# COMPACT_ATOMS: atom_id res chain seq x y z
N MET A 1 27.02 44.71 -55.51
CA MET A 1 26.55 43.52 -54.77
C MET A 1 25.12 43.21 -55.21
N LYS A 2 24.92 41.98 -55.70
CA LYS A 2 23.71 41.14 -55.69
C LYS A 2 22.31 41.76 -55.88
N THR A 3 21.73 41.37 -57.02
CA THR A 3 20.32 41.11 -57.39
C THR A 3 19.40 40.56 -56.28
N LEU A 4 18.10 40.86 -56.37
CA LEU A 4 16.95 39.92 -56.53
C LEU A 4 15.66 40.66 -56.12
N LEU A 5 14.77 41.01 -57.05
CA LEU A 5 13.65 40.21 -57.62
C LEU A 5 12.45 40.05 -56.68
N SER A 6 11.36 40.63 -57.17
CA SER A 6 9.96 40.57 -56.74
C SER A 6 9.42 39.14 -56.69
N ALA A 7 8.53 38.84 -55.75
CA ALA A 7 7.40 37.93 -56.00
C ALA A 7 6.32 38.04 -54.91
N LEU A 8 5.09 38.22 -55.39
CA LEU A 8 3.80 38.16 -54.74
C LEU A 8 3.35 36.69 -54.63
N CYS A 9 2.80 36.25 -53.49
CA CYS A 9 2.01 35.01 -53.36
C CYS A 9 0.87 35.29 -52.35
N VAL A 10 -0.36 35.60 -52.77
CA VAL A 10 -1.48 34.68 -53.12
C VAL A 10 -1.90 33.77 -51.96
N ALA A 11 -3.15 33.97 -51.52
CA ALA A 11 -3.85 33.29 -50.44
C ALA A 11 -4.13 31.82 -50.72
N ILE A 12 -4.21 31.00 -49.67
CA ILE A 12 -4.83 29.67 -49.69
C ILE A 12 -5.81 29.58 -48.50
N PRO A 13 -7.10 29.27 -48.74
CA PRO A 13 -8.08 29.12 -47.68
C PRO A 13 -7.84 27.81 -46.92
N ALA A 14 -7.90 27.89 -45.59
CA ALA A 14 -7.86 26.74 -44.70
C ALA A 14 -9.12 25.87 -44.94
N VAL A 15 -8.92 24.76 -45.64
CA VAL A 15 -9.92 23.70 -45.76
C VAL A 15 -10.02 23.02 -44.39
N LEU A 16 -11.15 23.26 -43.72
CA LEU A 16 -11.60 22.54 -42.53
C LEU A 16 -11.92 21.09 -42.94
N SER A 17 -10.93 20.21 -42.83
CA SER A 17 -11.17 18.77 -42.83
C SER A 17 -11.48 18.33 -41.40
N SER A 18 -12.77 18.30 -41.06
CA SER A 18 -13.29 17.60 -39.87
C SER A 18 -13.19 16.09 -40.08
N SER A 19 -11.98 15.55 -39.93
CA SER A 19 -11.78 14.12 -39.71
C SER A 19 -11.95 13.89 -38.21
N LEU A 20 -13.18 13.61 -37.79
CA LEU A 20 -13.47 13.11 -36.45
C LEU A 20 -12.94 11.67 -36.39
N LEU A 21 -11.64 11.53 -36.18
CA LEU A 21 -11.05 10.31 -35.66
C LEU A 21 -11.52 10.22 -34.21
N THR A 22 -12.59 9.46 -33.97
CA THR A 22 -12.84 8.87 -32.67
C THR A 22 -11.58 8.09 -32.30
N ALA A 23 -10.76 8.69 -31.43
CA ALA A 23 -9.75 7.96 -30.71
C ALA A 23 -10.50 6.88 -29.93
N GLU A 24 -10.32 5.64 -30.38
CA GLU A 24 -10.68 4.47 -29.59
C GLU A 24 -9.91 4.63 -28.29
N GLU A 25 -10.65 4.90 -27.21
CA GLU A 25 -10.11 4.97 -25.87
C GLU A 25 -9.52 3.58 -25.60
N ALA A 26 -8.21 3.45 -25.78
CA ALA A 26 -7.48 2.29 -25.35
C ALA A 26 -7.62 2.27 -23.82
N THR A 27 -8.69 1.66 -23.32
CA THR A 27 -8.76 1.20 -21.94
C THR A 27 -7.56 0.29 -21.75
N GLU A 28 -6.50 0.84 -21.16
CA GLU A 28 -5.36 0.08 -20.66
C GLU A 28 -5.95 -1.13 -19.93
N ALA A 29 -5.63 -2.33 -20.42
CA ALA A 29 -6.02 -3.56 -19.75
C ALA A 29 -5.59 -3.42 -18.28
N PRO A 30 -6.46 -3.73 -17.30
CA PRO A 30 -6.16 -3.52 -15.89
C PRO A 30 -4.82 -4.16 -15.59
N VAL A 31 -3.81 -3.32 -15.33
CA VAL A 31 -2.49 -3.79 -14.95
C VAL A 31 -2.69 -4.61 -13.70
N CYS A 32 -2.22 -5.84 -13.76
CA CYS A 32 -2.35 -6.77 -12.66
C CYS A 32 -1.56 -6.23 -11.48
N GLU A 33 -2.22 -5.52 -10.56
CA GLU A 33 -1.58 -4.97 -9.36
C GLU A 33 -1.30 -6.11 -8.38
N ILE A 34 -0.16 -6.76 -8.57
CA ILE A 34 0.37 -7.72 -7.61
C ILE A 34 0.79 -6.94 -6.37
N LYS A 35 0.19 -7.27 -5.22
CA LYS A 35 0.56 -6.69 -3.93
C LYS A 35 1.12 -7.77 -3.02
N ASP A 36 2.30 -7.50 -2.51
CA ASP A 36 2.86 -8.28 -1.41
C ASP A 36 2.30 -7.74 -0.10
N ILE A 37 1.82 -8.65 0.72
CA ILE A 37 1.11 -8.37 1.95
C ILE A 37 1.80 -9.10 3.09
N THR A 38 1.98 -8.40 4.21
CA THR A 38 2.32 -9.02 5.49
C THR A 38 1.27 -8.71 6.52
N SER A 39 0.80 -9.75 7.18
CA SER A 39 -0.14 -9.66 8.31
C SER A 39 0.54 -10.10 9.59
N PHE A 40 0.23 -9.39 10.68
CA PHE A 40 0.73 -9.72 12.01
C PHE A 40 -0.23 -9.26 13.09
N SER A 41 -0.13 -9.91 14.25
CA SER A 41 -0.91 -9.59 15.43
C SER A 41 -0.02 -9.12 16.58
N TYR A 42 -0.53 -8.17 17.34
CA TYR A 42 0.03 -7.69 18.60
C TYR A 42 -0.99 -7.95 19.70
N MET A 43 -0.52 -8.41 20.86
CA MET A 43 -1.36 -8.67 22.02
C MET A 43 -0.76 -8.01 23.25
N GLU A 44 -1.55 -7.17 23.93
CA GLU A 44 -1.19 -6.55 25.21
C GLU A 44 -2.10 -7.08 26.31
N ASN A 45 -1.48 -7.53 27.40
CA ASN A 45 -2.20 -7.92 28.60
C ASN A 45 -2.35 -6.73 29.54
N LEU A 46 -3.58 -6.39 29.90
CA LEU A 46 -3.86 -5.29 30.81
C LEU A 46 -4.07 -5.80 32.25
N PRO A 47 -3.52 -5.10 33.26
CA PRO A 47 -3.78 -5.41 34.65
C PRO A 47 -5.28 -5.25 34.99
N PRO A 48 -5.80 -6.04 35.95
CA PRO A 48 -7.18 -5.91 36.44
C PRO A 48 -7.49 -4.49 36.95
N ASN A 49 -8.73 -4.04 36.71
CA ASN A 49 -9.27 -2.77 37.20
C ASN A 49 -8.42 -1.53 36.86
N SER A 50 -7.70 -1.58 35.74
CA SER A 50 -6.86 -0.49 35.31
C SER A 50 -7.63 0.47 34.40
N ASP A 51 -7.48 1.78 34.64
CA ASP A 51 -8.07 2.85 33.82
C ASP A 51 -7.15 3.17 32.62
N ILE A 52 -6.64 2.12 31.98
CA ILE A 52 -5.69 2.26 30.88
C ILE A 52 -6.44 2.70 29.63
N ASP A 53 -5.96 3.78 29.02
CA ASP A 53 -6.43 4.24 27.72
C ASP A 53 -5.98 3.28 26.60
N VAL A 54 -6.87 2.35 26.25
CA VAL A 54 -6.68 1.38 25.15
C VAL A 54 -6.47 2.09 23.81
N GLY A 55 -7.12 3.24 23.59
CA GLY A 55 -6.97 4.04 22.39
C GLY A 55 -5.55 4.61 22.26
N ALA A 56 -4.95 5.04 23.37
CA ALA A 56 -3.56 5.48 23.41
C ALA A 56 -2.58 4.34 23.09
N ILE A 57 -2.82 3.12 23.59
CA ILE A 57 -1.99 1.95 23.24
C ILE A 57 -2.07 1.66 21.74
N TYR A 58 -3.30 1.64 21.18
CA TYR A 58 -3.52 1.39 19.76
C TYR A 58 -2.81 2.41 18.88
N LYS A 59 -2.93 3.70 19.23
CA LYS A 59 -2.25 4.78 18.53
C LYS A 59 -0.72 4.62 18.60
N ALA A 60 -0.17 4.36 19.79
CA ALA A 60 1.26 4.20 19.97
C ALA A 60 1.82 3.03 19.14
N LYS A 61 1.10 1.92 19.07
CA LYS A 61 1.50 0.75 18.26
C LYS A 61 1.42 0.99 16.76
N THR A 62 0.40 1.72 16.32
CA THR A 62 0.30 2.14 14.92
C THR A 62 1.44 3.09 14.54
N ASP A 63 1.77 4.05 15.41
CA ASP A 63 2.88 4.99 15.20
C ASP A 63 4.23 4.26 15.18
N GLU A 64 4.44 3.27 16.07
CA GLU A 64 5.63 2.41 16.09
C GLU A 64 5.81 1.65 14.78
N LEU A 65 4.71 1.09 14.23
CA LEU A 65 4.71 0.38 12.96
C LEU A 65 5.07 1.31 11.78
N ILE A 66 4.49 2.50 11.73
CA ILE A 66 4.80 3.49 10.69
C ILE A 66 6.28 3.92 10.78
N ALA A 67 6.78 4.14 12.00
CA ALA A 67 8.18 4.48 12.23
C ALA A 67 9.11 3.31 11.84
N PHE A 68 8.69 2.06 12.09
CA PHE A 68 9.42 0.86 11.67
C PHE A 68 9.58 0.80 10.14
N GLY A 69 8.51 1.04 9.38
CA GLY A 69 8.57 1.06 7.91
C GLY A 69 9.58 2.09 7.38
N LYS A 70 9.57 3.30 7.96
CA LYS A 70 10.53 4.37 7.64
C LYS A 70 11.96 3.99 8.01
N LYS A 71 12.18 3.50 9.23
CA LYS A 71 13.49 3.15 9.77
C LYS A 71 14.21 2.07 8.95
N ASN A 72 13.45 1.12 8.41
CA ASN A 72 13.99 0.01 7.62
C ASN A 72 13.95 0.28 6.11
N ASN A 73 13.58 1.50 5.68
CA ASN A 73 13.47 1.89 4.26
C ASN A 73 12.62 0.90 3.44
N LEU A 74 11.47 0.50 3.99
CA LEU A 74 10.56 -0.41 3.29
C LEU A 74 9.90 0.34 2.13
N GLU A 75 10.30 0.02 0.90
CA GLU A 75 9.75 0.57 -0.34
C GLU A 75 8.25 0.25 -0.43
N ASP A 76 7.46 1.25 -0.81
CA ASP A 76 5.99 1.19 -0.92
C ASP A 76 5.26 0.77 0.35
N PHE A 77 5.87 0.97 1.53
CA PHE A 77 5.26 0.60 2.80
C PHE A 77 3.95 1.35 3.07
N GLN A 78 2.87 0.60 3.21
CA GLN A 78 1.53 1.12 3.51
C GLN A 78 0.81 0.20 4.47
N VAL A 79 0.14 0.76 5.47
CA VAL A 79 -0.84 0.01 6.27
C VAL A 79 -2.13 -0.05 5.46
N ILE A 80 -2.56 -1.25 5.08
CA ILE A 80 -3.75 -1.46 4.24
C ILE A 80 -4.97 -1.95 5.03
N SER A 81 -4.76 -2.51 6.22
CA SER A 81 -5.82 -2.82 7.17
C SER A 81 -5.30 -2.75 8.60
N GLN A 82 -6.18 -2.31 9.49
CA GLN A 82 -5.94 -2.22 10.92
C GLN A 82 -7.23 -2.59 11.65
N ASP A 83 -7.13 -3.53 12.59
CA ASP A 83 -8.23 -4.00 13.41
C ASP A 83 -7.77 -4.10 14.87
N ALA A 84 -8.68 -3.84 15.81
CA ALA A 84 -8.40 -3.95 17.22
C ALA A 84 -9.62 -4.49 17.97
N SER A 85 -9.37 -5.44 18.85
CA SER A 85 -10.37 -6.00 19.74
C SER A 85 -9.90 -5.93 21.18
N PHE A 86 -10.86 -5.67 22.06
CA PHE A 86 -10.67 -5.72 23.50
C PHE A 86 -11.50 -6.88 24.03
N SER A 87 -10.88 -7.79 24.78
CA SER A 87 -11.59 -8.89 25.42
C SER A 87 -11.30 -8.90 26.93
N PRO A 88 -12.34 -9.00 27.78
CA PRO A 88 -12.12 -9.35 29.17
C PRO A 88 -11.53 -10.76 29.20
N ASN A 89 -10.43 -10.94 29.92
CA ASN A 89 -9.75 -12.23 29.95
C ASN A 89 -10.57 -13.19 30.83
N CYS A 90 -11.31 -14.11 30.22
CA CYS A 90 -12.22 -14.99 30.96
C CYS A 90 -11.52 -16.07 31.79
N CYS A 91 -10.22 -16.33 31.57
CA CYS A 91 -9.54 -17.52 32.09
C CYS A 91 -8.06 -17.33 32.49
N GLY A 92 -7.53 -16.11 32.61
CA GLY A 92 -6.10 -15.90 32.89
C GLY A 92 -5.80 -14.87 33.99
N ASN A 93 -4.52 -14.71 34.32
CA ASN A 93 -4.03 -13.82 35.40
C ASN A 93 -4.06 -12.32 35.07
N TYR A 94 -4.69 -11.93 33.96
CA TYR A 94 -4.76 -10.54 33.49
C TYR A 94 -6.22 -10.08 33.52
N GLY A 95 -6.45 -8.78 33.68
CA GLY A 95 -7.81 -8.23 33.72
C GLY A 95 -8.49 -8.24 32.37
N SER A 96 -7.76 -7.84 31.33
CA SER A 96 -8.27 -7.76 29.97
C SER A 96 -7.11 -7.89 28.97
N GLN A 97 -7.44 -8.12 27.71
CA GLN A 97 -6.47 -8.19 26.61
C GLN A 97 -6.88 -7.26 25.49
N VAL A 98 -5.89 -6.62 24.89
CA VAL A 98 -6.05 -5.87 23.65
C VAL A 98 -5.31 -6.64 22.57
N ASN A 99 -6.03 -7.01 21.52
CA ASN A 99 -5.48 -7.65 20.33
C ASN A 99 -5.57 -6.66 19.17
N MET A 100 -4.46 -6.46 18.47
CA MET A 100 -4.39 -5.59 17.31
C MET A 100 -3.85 -6.38 16.12
N ASN A 101 -4.55 -6.32 15.00
CA ASN A 101 -4.14 -6.97 13.77
C ASN A 101 -3.82 -5.90 12.73
N TYR A 102 -2.68 -6.04 12.08
CA TYR A 102 -2.27 -5.15 11.01
C TYR A 102 -2.01 -5.97 9.76
N THR A 103 -2.38 -5.37 8.63
CA THR A 103 -2.01 -5.84 7.31
C THR A 103 -1.30 -4.69 6.61
N VAL A 104 -0.08 -4.95 6.15
CA VAL A 104 0.76 -3.96 5.48
C VAL A 104 1.14 -4.45 4.10
N SER A 105 1.26 -3.54 3.15
CA SER A 105 1.89 -3.79 1.85
C SER A 105 3.24 -3.10 1.79
N TYR A 106 4.20 -3.74 1.13
CA TYR A 106 5.56 -3.24 0.88
C TYR A 106 6.23 -4.14 -0.15
N LYS A 107 7.33 -3.68 -0.75
CA LYS A 107 8.15 -4.52 -1.62
C LYS A 107 8.95 -5.55 -0.80
N PRO A 108 8.74 -6.86 -1.00
CA PRO A 108 9.32 -7.88 -0.15
C PRO A 108 10.82 -8.01 -0.39
N SER A 109 11.55 -8.24 0.70
CA SER A 109 12.96 -8.62 0.70
C SER A 109 13.24 -9.51 1.91
N TYR A 110 14.33 -10.28 1.86
CA TYR A 110 14.75 -11.09 2.99
C TYR A 110 15.02 -10.23 4.24
N ASP A 111 15.62 -9.06 4.05
CA ASP A 111 15.91 -8.11 5.11
C ASP A 111 14.63 -7.55 5.74
N ALA A 112 13.62 -7.23 4.92
CA ALA A 112 12.33 -6.76 5.40
C ALA A 112 11.63 -7.83 6.25
N PHE A 113 11.60 -9.08 5.78
CA PHE A 113 11.01 -10.18 6.56
C PHE A 113 11.73 -10.39 7.90
N ASN A 114 13.08 -10.37 7.88
CA ASN A 114 13.86 -10.50 9.12
C ASN A 114 13.68 -9.29 10.05
N ALA A 115 13.44 -8.09 9.52
CA ALA A 115 13.11 -6.91 10.30
C ALA A 115 11.74 -7.05 10.98
N PHE A 116 10.71 -7.51 10.27
CA PHE A 116 9.39 -7.77 10.87
C PHE A 116 9.45 -8.82 11.97
N ARG A 117 10.17 -9.93 11.74
CA ARG A 117 10.38 -10.97 12.76
C ARG A 117 11.00 -10.43 14.05
N LYS A 118 11.79 -9.35 13.96
CA LYS A 118 12.45 -8.71 15.11
C LYS A 118 11.62 -7.59 15.73
N LEU A 119 10.50 -7.19 15.12
CA LEU A 119 9.64 -6.18 15.73
C LEU A 119 8.99 -6.78 16.98
N ALA A 120 9.27 -6.16 18.12
CA ALA A 120 8.91 -6.71 19.42
C ALA A 120 7.39 -6.78 19.62
N GLY A 121 6.92 -7.83 20.30
CA GLY A 121 5.51 -7.99 20.65
C GLY A 121 4.61 -8.53 19.53
N MET A 122 5.15 -8.83 18.35
CA MET A 122 4.40 -9.55 17.32
C MET A 122 4.25 -11.03 17.68
N GLY A 123 3.01 -11.54 17.65
CA GLY A 123 2.72 -12.95 17.92
C GLY A 123 3.10 -13.86 16.73
N ALA A 124 2.73 -13.46 15.53
CA ALA A 124 3.07 -14.15 14.28
C ALA A 124 3.21 -13.14 13.14
N VAL A 125 4.12 -13.42 12.20
CA VAL A 125 4.31 -12.64 10.97
C VAL A 125 4.09 -13.59 9.79
N SER A 126 3.16 -13.25 8.92
CA SER A 126 2.85 -14.02 7.71
C SER A 126 2.91 -13.11 6.49
N THR A 127 3.68 -13.51 5.48
CA THR A 127 3.81 -12.82 4.19
C THR A 127 3.15 -13.66 3.11
N TYR A 128 2.35 -13.03 2.26
CA TYR A 128 1.74 -13.65 1.09
C TYR A 128 1.54 -12.62 -0.03
N ARG A 129 1.30 -13.11 -1.24
CA ARG A 129 1.08 -12.28 -2.43
C ARG A 129 -0.36 -12.41 -2.89
N VAL A 130 -1.01 -11.29 -3.20
CA VAL A 130 -2.38 -11.24 -3.73
C VAL A 130 -2.40 -10.66 -5.14
N GLY A 131 -3.47 -10.95 -5.89
CA GLY A 131 -3.67 -10.41 -7.24
C GLY A 131 -3.03 -11.25 -8.35
N MET A 132 -2.44 -12.41 -8.03
CA MET A 132 -1.88 -13.32 -9.04
C MET A 132 -2.98 -14.07 -9.81
N GLU A 133 -4.12 -14.29 -9.17
CA GLU A 133 -5.27 -15.02 -9.70
C GLU A 133 -5.93 -14.36 -10.92
N ASN A 134 -5.75 -13.05 -11.09
CA ASN A 134 -6.33 -12.27 -12.18
C ASN A 134 -5.32 -11.90 -13.26
N CYS A 135 -4.08 -12.39 -13.17
CA CYS A 135 -3.05 -12.06 -14.14
C CYS A 135 -3.13 -13.00 -15.33
N PRO A 136 -3.17 -12.48 -16.57
CA PRO A 136 -3.05 -13.33 -17.74
C PRO A 136 -1.74 -14.10 -17.64
N ILE A 137 -1.85 -15.43 -17.54
CA ILE A 137 -0.69 -16.32 -17.65
C ILE A 137 -0.18 -16.14 -19.07
N GLU A 138 1.02 -15.61 -19.23
CA GLU A 138 1.69 -15.61 -20.54
C GLU A 138 1.85 -17.07 -20.97
N ASN A 139 0.90 -17.55 -21.77
CA ASN A 139 1.03 -18.81 -22.48
C ASN A 139 2.17 -18.63 -23.48
N LYS A 140 3.36 -19.13 -23.13
CA LYS A 140 4.46 -19.33 -24.08
C LYS A 140 4.18 -20.50 -24.99
#